data_AF-A0A396ZV38-F1
#
_entry.id   AF-A0A396ZV38-F1
#
_cell.length_a   1.000
_cell.length_b   1.000
_cell.length_c   1.000
_cell.angle_alpha   90.00
_cell.angle_beta   90.00
_cell.angle_gamma   90.00
#
_symmetry.space_group_name_H-M   'P 1'
#
loop_
_entity.id
_entity.type
_entity.pdbx_description
1 polymer ?
#
loop_
_entity_poly.entity_id
_entity_poly.type
_entity_poly.pdbx_seq_one_letter_code
_entity_poly.pdbx_strand_id
1 'polypeptide(L)'
;MTLPTDVLAVPEAPITYDLSKPLTATESFRPGQVIFYETAFITSTGSSVLEGHHDEECEDEECDGCVEVANLDEDEVPQVNDEVVDDFDVLMSYCETTEALAIVDVRKHLFKLFRLYELDSTSLHELLHLPVAADQAPAFLDAAIGLRAAHPNVVPLGLSENDVAHLIGVLNKYCIPLDEVRP
;
A
#
# COMPACT_ATOMS: atom_id res chain seq x y z
N MET A 1 -25.46 -4.24 -4.39
CA MET A 1 -25.60 -4.23 -5.86
C MET A 1 -24.26 -4.68 -6.41
N THR A 2 -24.12 -5.97 -6.71
CA THR A 2 -22.85 -6.59 -7.11
C THR A 2 -22.50 -6.17 -8.52
N LEU A 3 -21.34 -5.53 -8.71
CA LEU A 3 -20.80 -5.30 -10.04
C LEU A 3 -20.58 -6.67 -10.71
N PRO A 4 -21.04 -6.89 -11.94
CA PRO A 4 -20.83 -8.14 -12.64
C PRO A 4 -19.36 -8.26 -13.02
N THR A 5 -18.62 -9.11 -12.30
CA THR A 5 -17.20 -9.41 -12.52
C THR A 5 -16.92 -10.27 -13.75
N ASP A 6 -17.95 -10.59 -14.55
CA ASP A 6 -17.86 -11.62 -15.61
C ASP A 6 -17.70 -11.06 -17.04
N VAL A 7 -17.49 -9.75 -17.23
CA VAL A 7 -17.32 -9.18 -18.60
C VAL A 7 -16.31 -8.04 -18.65
N LEU A 8 -15.08 -8.33 -18.25
CA LEU A 8 -13.92 -7.68 -18.86
C LEU A 8 -12.97 -8.81 -19.29
N ALA A 9 -13.32 -9.46 -20.40
CA ALA A 9 -12.31 -10.19 -21.18
C ALA A 9 -11.34 -9.11 -21.71
N VAL A 10 -10.37 -8.75 -20.89
CA VAL A 10 -9.48 -7.62 -21.20
C VAL A 10 -8.54 -8.10 -22.30
N PRO A 11 -8.54 -7.45 -23.48
CA PRO A 11 -7.57 -7.77 -24.51
C PRO A 11 -6.16 -7.56 -23.95
N GLU A 12 -5.22 -8.47 -24.20
CA GLU A 12 -3.80 -8.16 -24.06
C GLU A 12 -3.54 -6.86 -24.85
N ALA A 13 -3.20 -5.78 -24.16
CA ALA A 13 -2.93 -4.52 -24.80
C ALA A 13 -1.67 -4.67 -25.67
N PRO A 14 -1.65 -4.20 -26.94
CA PRO A 14 -0.54 -4.40 -27.87
C PRO A 14 0.63 -3.45 -27.57
N ILE A 15 1.14 -3.50 -26.34
CA ILE A 15 2.20 -2.63 -25.84
C ILE A 15 3.45 -3.45 -25.54
N THR A 16 4.53 -3.10 -26.24
CA THR A 16 5.90 -3.50 -25.88
C THR A 16 6.50 -2.30 -25.16
N TYR A 17 6.88 -2.45 -23.89
CA TYR A 17 7.42 -1.34 -23.09
C TYR A 17 8.94 -1.47 -22.93
N ASP A 18 9.62 -0.34 -23.08
CA ASP A 18 11.03 -0.16 -22.76
C ASP A 18 11.10 0.93 -21.70
N LEU A 19 11.32 0.55 -20.44
CA LEU A 19 11.37 1.48 -19.30
C LEU A 19 12.49 2.54 -19.43
N SER A 20 13.42 2.37 -20.38
CA SER A 20 14.47 3.35 -20.68
C SER A 20 14.04 4.41 -21.71
N LYS A 21 12.83 4.27 -22.29
CA LYS A 21 12.31 5.17 -23.33
C LYS A 21 10.99 5.80 -22.92
N PRO A 22 10.71 7.04 -23.37
CA PRO A 22 9.37 7.63 -23.25
C PRO A 22 8.31 6.73 -23.89
N LEU A 23 7.13 6.65 -23.26
CA LEU A 23 5.98 5.98 -23.85
C LEU A 23 5.57 6.69 -25.14
N THR A 24 5.54 5.96 -26.25
CA THR A 24 5.19 6.48 -27.57
C THR A 24 4.11 5.61 -28.22
N ALA A 25 3.19 6.24 -28.95
CA ALA A 25 2.17 5.53 -29.69
C ALA A 25 2.81 4.72 -30.82
N THR A 26 2.58 3.40 -30.84
CA THR A 26 3.03 2.51 -31.91
C THR A 26 2.05 2.50 -33.10
N GLU A 27 0.84 2.99 -32.90
CA GLU A 27 -0.21 3.11 -33.91
C GLU A 27 -1.11 4.35 -33.70
N SER A 28 -2.06 4.57 -34.61
CA SER A 28 -3.05 5.65 -34.48
C SER A 28 -4.22 5.23 -33.59
N PHE A 29 -4.50 5.99 -32.53
CA PHE A 29 -5.61 5.74 -31.62
C PHE A 29 -6.89 6.49 -32.05
N ARG A 30 -8.05 5.91 -31.71
CA ARG A 30 -9.36 6.59 -31.81
C ARG A 30 -9.77 7.18 -30.46
N PRO A 31 -10.59 8.25 -30.44
CA PRO A 31 -11.17 8.75 -29.19
C PRO A 31 -11.91 7.64 -28.43
N GLY A 32 -11.61 7.50 -27.14
CA GLY A 32 -12.18 6.45 -26.27
C GLY A 32 -11.51 5.07 -26.38
N GLN A 33 -10.45 4.92 -27.17
CA GLN A 33 -9.68 3.68 -27.21
C GLN A 33 -8.82 3.54 -25.95
N VAL A 34 -8.96 2.42 -25.26
CA VAL A 34 -8.08 2.05 -24.13
C VAL A 34 -6.69 1.75 -24.67
N ILE A 35 -5.69 2.50 -24.20
CA ILE A 35 -4.29 2.35 -24.64
C ILE A 35 -3.58 1.29 -23.79
N PHE A 36 -3.86 1.28 -22.49
CA PHE A 36 -3.40 0.26 -21.55
C PHE A 36 -4.36 0.16 -20.37
N TYR A 37 -4.25 -0.93 -19.63
CA TYR A 37 -4.85 -1.08 -18.31
C TYR A 37 -3.82 -1.77 -17.42
N GLU A 38 -3.87 -1.48 -16.13
CA GLU A 38 -3.05 -2.16 -15.14
C GLU A 38 -3.89 -2.34 -13.88
N THR A 39 -3.75 -3.50 -13.24
CA THR A 39 -4.35 -3.75 -11.93
C THR A 39 -3.34 -3.34 -10.88
N ALA A 40 -3.79 -2.59 -9.88
CA ALA A 40 -2.95 -2.26 -8.74
C ALA A 40 -2.38 -3.55 -8.13
N PHE A 41 -1.07 -3.56 -7.88
CA PHE A 41 -0.38 -4.73 -7.32
C PHE A 41 -0.96 -5.10 -5.95
N ILE A 42 -1.31 -4.08 -5.16
CA ILE A 42 -1.92 -4.21 -3.85
C ILE A 42 -2.80 -2.99 -3.60
N THR A 43 -3.87 -3.17 -2.83
CA THR A 43 -4.80 -2.08 -2.50
C THR A 43 -5.20 -2.18 -1.03
N SER A 44 -5.38 -1.03 -0.40
CA SER A 44 -6.04 -0.90 0.89
C SER A 44 -7.16 0.10 0.79
N THR A 45 -8.16 -0.07 1.65
CA THR A 45 -9.00 1.07 2.00
C THR A 45 -8.11 2.06 2.76
N GLY A 46 -8.08 3.29 2.26
CA GLY A 46 -7.46 4.40 2.99
C GLY A 46 -8.15 4.58 4.33
N SER A 47 -7.55 5.37 5.22
CA SER A 47 -8.16 5.67 6.51
C SER A 47 -9.62 6.14 6.31
N SER A 48 -10.56 5.43 6.92
CA SER A 48 -11.94 5.88 6.96
C SER A 48 -12.01 7.01 7.98
N VAL A 49 -12.25 8.23 7.51
CA VAL A 49 -12.80 9.27 8.40
C VAL A 49 -14.17 8.75 8.81
N LEU A 50 -14.33 8.34 10.06
CA LEU A 50 -15.65 8.07 10.58
C LEU A 50 -16.41 9.40 10.57
N GLU A 51 -17.34 9.57 9.63
CA GLU A 51 -18.30 10.68 9.65
C GLU A 51 -19.16 10.56 10.92
N GLY A 52 -18.68 11.10 12.03
CA GLY A 52 -19.55 11.64 13.05
C GLY A 52 -20.26 12.85 12.44
N HIS A 53 -21.59 12.84 12.45
CA HIS A 53 -22.39 13.97 11.99
C HIS A 53 -21.92 15.27 12.66
N HIS A 54 -21.42 16.22 11.88
CA HIS A 54 -21.16 17.58 12.34
C HIS A 54 -22.01 18.55 11.54
N ASP A 55 -22.91 19.24 12.23
CA ASP A 55 -23.30 20.59 11.81
C ASP A 55 -22.11 21.51 12.12
N GLU A 56 -21.81 22.44 11.22
CA GLU A 56 -20.65 23.36 11.25
C GLU A 56 -20.59 24.30 12.49
N GLU A 57 -21.51 24.15 13.46
CA GLU A 57 -21.65 24.97 14.67
C GLU A 57 -21.59 24.15 15.99
N CYS A 58 -20.92 22.99 16.03
CA CYS A 58 -20.73 22.27 17.29
C CYS A 58 -19.54 22.84 18.10
N GLU A 59 -19.82 23.68 19.10
CA GLU A 59 -18.84 24.27 20.03
C GLU A 59 -18.55 23.39 21.27
N ASP A 60 -18.62 22.07 21.16
CA ASP A 60 -18.35 21.16 22.29
C ASP A 60 -16.84 20.83 22.38
N GLU A 61 -16.20 21.27 23.48
CA GLU A 61 -14.78 21.01 23.80
C GLU A 61 -14.47 19.54 24.13
N GLU A 62 -15.49 18.67 24.24
CA GLU A 62 -15.36 17.22 24.50
C GLU A 62 -15.41 16.36 23.22
N CYS A 63 -15.44 17.00 22.04
CA CYS A 63 -15.36 16.32 20.76
C CYS A 63 -13.90 15.99 20.38
N ASP A 64 -13.54 14.71 20.37
CA ASP A 64 -12.16 14.18 20.23
C ASP A 64 -11.52 14.37 18.82
N GLY A 65 -12.02 15.31 18.02
CA GLY A 65 -11.59 15.57 16.65
C GLY A 65 -11.88 14.42 15.67
N CYS A 66 -11.61 14.64 14.37
CA CYS A 66 -11.65 13.58 13.37
C CYS A 66 -10.55 12.56 13.71
N VAL A 67 -10.92 11.39 14.22
CA VAL A 67 -9.97 10.29 14.43
C VAL A 67 -9.84 9.54 13.11
N GLU A 68 -8.67 9.64 12.47
CA GLU A 68 -8.27 8.74 11.39
C GLU A 68 -8.15 7.33 11.98
N VAL A 69 -9.16 6.49 11.76
CA VAL A 69 -9.16 5.15 12.34
C VAL A 69 -8.40 4.22 11.39
N ALA A 70 -7.21 3.80 11.81
CA ALA A 70 -6.35 2.92 11.05
C ALA A 70 -6.77 1.44 11.06
N ASN A 71 -8.04 1.12 11.35
CA ASN A 71 -8.50 -0.27 11.51
C ASN A 71 -8.40 -1.08 10.22
N LEU A 72 -8.22 -2.40 10.36
CA LEU A 72 -8.45 -3.34 9.26
C LEU A 72 -9.96 -3.52 9.08
N ASP A 73 -10.45 -3.29 7.87
CA ASP A 73 -11.84 -3.65 7.54
C ASP A 73 -11.99 -5.17 7.50
N GLU A 74 -13.23 -5.68 7.62
CA GLU A 74 -13.51 -7.13 7.60
C GLU A 74 -12.92 -7.83 6.36
N ASP A 75 -12.88 -7.14 5.23
CA ASP A 75 -12.32 -7.63 3.96
C ASP A 75 -10.77 -7.56 3.91
N GLU A 76 -10.13 -6.78 4.79
CA GLU A 76 -8.67 -6.63 4.87
C GLU A 76 -8.01 -7.62 5.84
N VAL A 77 -8.73 -8.06 6.87
CA VAL A 77 -8.27 -9.09 7.82
C VAL A 77 -7.68 -10.33 7.13
N PRO A 78 -8.32 -10.96 6.11
CA PRO A 78 -7.74 -12.13 5.44
C PRO A 78 -6.52 -11.82 4.57
N GLN A 79 -6.20 -10.54 4.35
CA GLN A 79 -5.10 -10.08 3.50
C GLN A 79 -3.80 -9.81 4.30
N VAL A 80 -3.85 -9.90 5.63
CA VAL A 80 -2.69 -9.79 6.51
C VAL A 80 -2.46 -11.10 7.27
N ASN A 81 -1.37 -11.19 8.02
CA ASN A 81 -1.07 -12.35 8.87
C ASN A 81 -1.84 -12.28 10.20
N ASP A 82 -2.12 -13.44 10.79
CA ASP A 82 -2.79 -13.54 12.09
C ASP A 82 -2.04 -12.74 13.18
N GLU A 83 -0.70 -12.75 13.16
CA GLU A 83 0.14 -11.96 14.08
C GLU A 83 -0.06 -10.43 13.92
N VAL A 84 -0.40 -9.97 12.72
CA VAL A 84 -0.75 -8.56 12.48
C VAL A 84 -2.13 -8.24 13.03
N VAL A 85 -3.07 -9.18 12.95
CA VAL A 85 -4.43 -9.03 13.48
C VAL A 85 -4.41 -9.02 15.01
N ASP A 86 -3.68 -9.95 15.62
CA ASP A 86 -3.64 -10.15 17.07
C ASP A 86 -3.00 -8.95 17.80
N ASP A 87 -1.94 -8.35 17.21
CA ASP A 87 -1.19 -7.24 17.80
C ASP A 87 -1.44 -5.89 17.10
N PHE A 88 -2.54 -5.74 16.36
CA PHE A 88 -2.77 -4.62 15.44
C PHE A 88 -2.59 -3.24 16.08
N ASP A 89 -3.24 -2.97 17.22
CA ASP A 89 -3.17 -1.66 17.89
C ASP A 89 -1.75 -1.31 18.36
N VAL A 90 -1.03 -2.32 18.87
CA VAL A 90 0.36 -2.15 19.34
C VAL A 90 1.27 -1.87 18.15
N LEU A 91 1.07 -2.60 17.04
CA LEU A 91 1.81 -2.44 15.80
C LEU A 91 1.56 -1.07 15.16
N MET A 92 0.30 -0.60 15.12
CA MET A 92 -0.02 0.75 14.62
C MET A 92 0.65 1.83 15.49
N SER A 93 0.55 1.70 16.82
CA SER A 93 1.18 2.64 17.76
C SER A 93 2.70 2.70 17.56
N TYR A 94 3.35 1.55 17.33
CA TYR A 94 4.78 1.52 17.00
C TYR A 94 5.07 2.24 15.68
N CYS A 95 4.33 1.91 14.61
CA CYS A 95 4.52 2.50 13.28
C CYS A 95 4.35 4.03 13.27
N GLU A 96 3.41 4.57 14.05
CA GLU A 96 3.21 6.03 14.19
C GLU A 96 4.44 6.77 14.73
N THR A 97 5.24 6.11 15.58
CA THR A 97 6.48 6.70 16.12
C THR A 97 7.67 6.61 15.15
N THR A 98 7.50 5.91 14.03
CA THR A 98 8.55 5.66 13.05
C THR A 98 8.20 6.39 11.75
N GLU A 99 8.87 7.50 11.45
CA GLU A 99 8.54 8.40 10.33
C GLU A 99 8.30 7.66 8.99
N ALA A 100 9.15 6.69 8.65
CA ALA A 100 9.04 5.90 7.42
C ALA A 100 7.78 4.99 7.33
N LEU A 101 7.11 4.76 8.47
CA LEU A 101 5.91 3.93 8.63
C LEU A 101 4.71 4.73 9.15
N ALA A 102 4.84 6.05 9.33
CA ALA A 102 3.83 6.89 9.94
C ALA A 102 2.56 7.02 9.09
N ILE A 103 2.67 6.82 7.77
CA ILE A 103 1.54 6.84 6.85
C ILE A 103 0.78 5.51 6.95
N VAL A 104 -0.52 5.58 7.28
CA VAL A 104 -1.40 4.41 7.48
C VAL A 104 -1.39 3.47 6.27
N ASP A 105 -1.49 4.04 5.07
CA ASP A 105 -1.49 3.26 3.84
C ASP A 105 -0.17 2.50 3.65
N VAL A 106 0.97 3.13 3.96
CA VAL A 106 2.29 2.48 3.83
C VAL A 106 2.35 1.25 4.74
N ARG A 107 1.97 1.37 6.02
CA ARG A 107 2.02 0.23 6.95
C ARG A 107 1.01 -0.86 6.58
N LYS A 108 -0.23 -0.52 6.21
CA LYS A 108 -1.22 -1.52 5.77
C LYS A 108 -0.75 -2.29 4.53
N HIS A 109 -0.28 -1.58 3.49
CA HIS A 109 0.25 -2.24 2.29
C HIS A 109 1.47 -3.10 2.60
N LEU A 110 2.36 -2.67 3.49
CA LEU A 110 3.52 -3.45 3.90
C LEU A 110 3.12 -4.81 4.51
N PHE A 111 2.14 -4.83 5.42
CA PHE A 111 1.69 -6.07 6.05
C PHE A 111 0.99 -7.01 5.07
N LYS A 112 0.25 -6.46 4.10
CA LYS A 112 -0.34 -7.26 3.02
C LYS A 112 0.74 -7.82 2.08
N LEU A 113 1.83 -7.08 1.82
CA LEU A 113 2.99 -7.59 1.05
C LEU A 113 3.71 -8.72 1.80
N PHE A 114 3.83 -8.64 3.12
CA PHE A 114 4.36 -9.74 3.93
C PHE A 114 3.50 -10.98 3.82
N ARG A 115 2.18 -10.83 3.92
CA ARG A 115 1.24 -11.94 3.72
C ARG A 115 1.39 -12.56 2.33
N LEU A 116 1.46 -11.72 1.29
CA LEU A 116 1.64 -12.16 -0.09
C LEU A 116 2.94 -12.94 -0.27
N TYR A 117 4.04 -12.48 0.34
CA TYR A 117 5.33 -13.19 0.31
C TYR A 117 5.27 -14.57 0.99
N GLU A 118 4.55 -14.69 2.10
CA GLU A 118 4.39 -15.98 2.77
C GLU A 118 3.53 -16.97 1.99
N LEU A 119 2.57 -16.47 1.22
CA LEU A 119 1.79 -17.28 0.28
C LEU A 119 2.61 -17.67 -0.97
N ASP A 120 3.44 -16.76 -1.46
CA ASP A 120 4.34 -16.96 -2.58
C ASP A 120 5.61 -16.12 -2.43
N SER A 121 6.74 -16.77 -2.15
CA SER A 121 8.04 -16.11 -1.94
C SER A 121 8.58 -15.38 -3.18
N THR A 122 8.02 -15.63 -4.35
CA THR A 122 8.43 -14.97 -5.61
C THR A 122 7.61 -13.74 -5.94
N SER A 123 6.50 -13.52 -5.22
CA SER A 123 5.54 -12.44 -5.49
C SER A 123 6.15 -11.04 -5.46
N LEU A 124 7.17 -10.82 -4.61
CA LEU A 124 7.78 -9.50 -4.43
C LEU A 124 8.92 -9.19 -5.42
N HIS A 125 9.24 -10.10 -6.34
CA HIS A 125 10.38 -9.96 -7.25
C HIS A 125 10.39 -8.62 -7.99
N GLU A 126 9.28 -8.24 -8.61
CA GLU A 126 9.19 -7.01 -9.40
C GLU A 126 9.31 -5.75 -8.53
N LEU A 127 8.72 -5.76 -7.32
CA LEU A 127 8.80 -4.63 -6.39
C LEU A 127 10.24 -4.39 -5.92
N LEU A 128 11.02 -5.45 -5.71
CA LEU A 128 12.41 -5.34 -5.27
C LEU A 128 13.37 -4.79 -6.35
N HIS A 129 12.91 -4.61 -7.59
CA HIS A 129 13.67 -3.96 -8.66
C HIS A 129 13.28 -2.48 -8.84
N LEU A 130 12.26 -1.98 -8.14
CA LEU A 130 11.81 -0.60 -8.29
C LEU A 130 12.81 0.38 -7.63
N PRO A 131 13.09 1.54 -8.26
CA PRO A 131 14.06 2.46 -7.69
C PRO A 131 13.46 3.20 -6.49
N VAL A 132 14.16 3.18 -5.36
CA VAL A 132 13.81 3.94 -4.15
C VAL A 132 14.56 5.26 -4.04
N ALA A 133 14.09 6.19 -3.20
CA ALA A 133 14.79 7.45 -2.91
C ALA A 133 16.07 7.17 -2.10
N ALA A 134 17.24 7.28 -2.76
CA ALA A 134 18.52 6.86 -2.18
C ALA A 134 18.94 7.68 -0.95
N ASP A 135 18.49 8.94 -0.86
CA ASP A 135 18.70 9.83 0.27
C ASP A 135 17.91 9.43 1.53
N GLN A 136 16.79 8.72 1.36
CA GLN A 136 15.96 8.20 2.47
C GLN A 136 16.27 6.74 2.82
N ALA A 137 17.09 6.04 2.04
CA ALA A 137 17.43 4.64 2.25
C ALA A 137 17.93 4.30 3.67
N PRO A 138 18.74 5.14 4.36
CA PRO A 138 19.12 4.87 5.75
C PRO A 138 17.93 4.84 6.71
N ALA A 139 16.98 5.77 6.55
CA ALA A 139 15.79 5.83 7.41
C ALA A 139 14.88 4.60 7.22
N PHE A 140 14.77 4.11 5.98
CA PHE A 140 14.03 2.88 5.71
C PHE A 140 14.68 1.64 6.31
N LEU A 141 16.02 1.58 6.32
CA LEU A 141 16.75 0.50 6.97
C LEU A 141 16.58 0.53 8.49
N ASP A 142 16.68 1.70 9.11
CA ASP A 142 16.44 1.86 10.55
C ASP A 142 15.02 1.42 10.93
N ALA A 143 14.02 1.79 10.12
CA ALA A 143 12.63 1.35 10.31
C ALA A 143 12.46 -0.17 10.16
N ALA A 144 13.11 -0.79 9.17
CA ALA A 144 13.04 -2.23 8.96
C ALA A 144 13.66 -3.02 10.12
N ILE A 145 14.83 -2.59 10.59
CA ILE A 145 15.51 -3.17 11.76
C ILE A 145 14.64 -3.01 13.01
N GLY A 146 14.12 -1.80 13.23
CA GLY A 146 13.24 -1.50 14.36
C GLY A 146 11.98 -2.36 14.37
N LEU A 147 11.31 -2.46 13.22
CA LEU A 147 10.10 -3.26 13.06
C LEU A 147 10.36 -4.73 13.36
N ARG A 148 11.44 -5.31 12.84
CA ARG A 148 11.82 -6.71 13.11
C ARG A 148 12.19 -6.92 14.59
N ALA A 149 12.83 -5.95 15.23
CA ALA A 149 13.19 -6.05 16.64
C ALA A 149 11.97 -5.95 17.57
N ALA A 150 11.03 -5.06 17.27
CA ALA A 150 9.82 -4.84 18.07
C ALA A 150 8.75 -5.91 17.82
N HIS A 151 8.58 -6.34 16.57
CA HIS A 151 7.52 -7.25 16.12
C HIS A 151 8.12 -8.38 15.24
N PRO A 152 8.92 -9.28 15.80
CA PRO A 152 9.67 -10.28 15.02
C PRO A 152 8.78 -11.27 14.26
N ASN A 153 7.57 -11.55 14.77
CA ASN A 153 6.62 -12.47 14.14
C ASN A 153 5.85 -11.85 12.98
N VAL A 154 5.80 -10.51 12.89
CA VAL A 154 5.13 -9.81 11.79
C VAL A 154 5.98 -9.84 10.51
N VAL A 155 7.31 -9.81 10.65
CA VAL A 155 8.22 -9.73 9.51
C VAL A 155 8.65 -11.14 9.05
N PRO A 156 8.29 -11.56 7.82
CA PRO A 156 8.60 -12.91 7.32
C PRO A 156 10.08 -13.24 7.43
N LEU A 157 10.40 -14.46 7.87
CA LEU A 157 11.79 -14.90 8.07
C LEU A 157 12.61 -14.95 6.78
N GLY A 158 11.95 -15.11 5.62
CA GLY A 158 12.61 -15.14 4.32
C GLY A 158 13.05 -13.79 3.78
N LEU A 159 12.59 -12.68 4.38
CA LEU A 159 12.94 -11.33 3.98
C LEU A 159 14.09 -10.80 4.85
N SER A 160 15.16 -10.33 4.23
CA SER A 160 16.21 -9.61 4.97
C SER A 160 15.73 -8.22 5.40
N GLU A 161 16.42 -7.59 6.34
CA GLU A 161 16.17 -6.19 6.73
C GLU A 161 16.32 -5.25 5.53
N ASN A 162 17.23 -5.55 4.59
CA ASN A 162 17.39 -4.77 3.36
C ASN A 162 16.19 -4.93 2.42
N ASP A 163 15.61 -6.14 2.32
CA ASP A 163 14.41 -6.35 1.49
C ASP A 163 13.23 -5.58 2.07
N VAL A 164 13.03 -5.64 3.39
CA VAL A 164 11.98 -4.89 4.09
C VAL A 164 12.18 -3.38 3.95
N ALA A 165 13.41 -2.89 4.14
CA ALA A 165 13.75 -1.49 3.93
C ALA A 165 13.45 -1.03 2.49
N HIS A 166 13.74 -1.88 1.51
CA HIS A 166 13.45 -1.60 0.12
C HIS A 166 11.95 -1.51 -0.13
N LEU A 167 11.15 -2.45 0.40
CA LEU A 167 9.69 -2.41 0.29
C LEU A 167 9.10 -1.15 0.94
N ILE A 168 9.60 -0.74 2.11
CA ILE A 168 9.20 0.54 2.75
C ILE A 168 9.48 1.71 1.81
N GLY A 169 10.66 1.75 1.19
CA GLY A 169 11.03 2.80 0.24
C GLY A 169 10.19 2.78 -1.05
N VAL A 170 9.82 1.61 -1.53
CA VAL A 170 8.91 1.45 -2.68
C VAL A 170 7.53 1.99 -2.32
N LEU A 171 6.98 1.62 -1.18
CA LEU A 171 5.67 2.09 -0.74
C LEU A 171 5.65 3.61 -0.53
N ASN A 172 6.66 4.19 0.12
CA ASN A 172 6.74 5.64 0.31
C ASN A 172 6.84 6.43 -1.02
N LYS A 173 7.25 5.79 -2.11
CA LYS A 173 7.41 6.43 -3.42
C LYS A 173 6.27 6.15 -4.39
N TYR A 174 5.67 4.97 -4.32
CA TYR A 174 4.74 4.46 -5.33
C TYR A 174 3.34 4.17 -4.78
N CYS A 175 3.13 4.26 -3.45
CA CYS A 175 1.79 4.24 -2.87
C CYS A 175 1.12 5.59 -3.16
N ILE A 176 0.11 5.59 -4.03
CA ILE A 176 -0.58 6.78 -4.48
C ILE A 176 -2.05 6.66 -4.05
N PRO A 177 -2.61 7.65 -3.35
CA PRO A 177 -4.04 7.71 -3.06
C PRO A 177 -4.86 7.76 -4.37
N LEU A 178 -5.95 6.99 -4.45
CA LEU A 178 -6.74 6.87 -5.69
C LEU A 178 -7.36 8.21 -6.14
N ASP A 179 -7.64 9.12 -5.21
CA ASP A 179 -8.12 10.48 -5.45
C ASP A 179 -7.06 11.41 -6.06
N GLU A 180 -5.77 11.08 -5.91
CA GLU A 180 -4.68 11.77 -6.60
C GLU A 180 -4.49 11.31 -8.05
N VAL A 181 -5.05 10.14 -8.41
CA VAL A 181 -5.06 9.61 -9.78
C VAL A 181 -6.13 10.36 -10.57
N ARG A 182 -5.77 11.56 -11.07
CA ARG A 182 -6.67 12.37 -11.91
C ARG A 182 -6.84 11.74 -13.29
N PRO A 183 -8.08 11.69 -13.83
CA PRO A 183 -8.37 11.22 -15.19
C PRO A 183 -7.82 12.15 -16.28
#